data_AF-A0A816XFK7-F1
#
_entry.id   AF-A0A816XFK7-F1
#
_cell.length_a   1.000
_cell.length_b   1.000
_cell.length_c   1.000
_cell.angle_alpha   90.00
_cell.angle_beta   90.00
_cell.angle_gamma   90.00
#
_symmetry.space_group_name_H-M   'P 1'
#
loop_
_entity.id
_entity.type
_entity.pdbx_description
1 polymer ?
#
loop_
_entity_poly.entity_id
_entity_poly.type
_entity_poly.pdbx_seq_one_letter_code
_entity_poly.pdbx_strand_id
1 'polypeptide(L)'
;AWIITGGMNTGIMKLVGDIVPTNPHNSRPIHIIGIATWGCVSNCDQLLVHGGNARYLKTPNEEKGQASLEPNHTEFIFINDGTQRKYGGEIVFRANLERAIAEGFFTPQSSSNVTDSHRRLSRGISISPESSGHKHT
;
A
#
# COMPACT_ATOMS: atom_id res chain seq x y z
N ALA A 1 0.55 -1.87 13.12
CA ALA A 1 -0.56 -1.03 12.64
C ALA A 1 -0.22 -0.53 11.24
N TRP A 2 -1.22 -0.13 10.47
CA TRP A 2 -1.04 0.54 9.18
C TRP A 2 -1.46 2.00 9.29
N ILE A 3 -0.77 2.88 8.58
CA ILE A 3 -1.13 4.30 8.44
C ILE A 3 -1.51 4.51 6.98
N ILE A 4 -2.72 4.99 6.72
CA ILE A 4 -3.21 5.28 5.36
C ILE A 4 -3.26 6.80 5.21
N THR A 5 -2.67 7.32 4.14
CA THR A 5 -2.62 8.77 3.86
C THR A 5 -2.87 9.10 2.38
N GLY A 6 -2.84 10.38 2.01
CA GLY A 6 -2.85 10.82 0.60
C GLY A 6 -1.55 10.60 -0.18
N GLY A 7 -0.46 10.16 0.48
CA GLY A 7 0.82 9.78 -0.16
C GLY A 7 1.67 10.90 -0.78
N MET A 8 1.14 12.11 -0.92
CA MET A 8 1.87 13.24 -1.52
C MET A 8 2.77 13.93 -0.51
N ASN A 9 3.90 14.47 -0.96
CA ASN A 9 4.90 15.16 -0.14
C ASN A 9 4.49 16.60 0.23
N THR A 10 3.26 16.77 0.71
CA THR A 10 2.69 18.06 1.09
C THR A 10 1.86 17.92 2.37
N GLY A 11 1.71 19.02 3.11
CA GLY A 11 0.83 19.08 4.28
C GLY A 11 1.09 17.99 5.32
N ILE A 12 0.02 17.37 5.81
CA ILE A 12 0.06 16.34 6.87
C ILE A 12 0.82 15.09 6.42
N MET A 13 0.70 14.71 5.15
CA MET A 13 1.33 13.49 4.64
C MET A 13 2.86 13.56 4.73
N LYS A 14 3.45 14.74 4.47
CA LYS A 14 4.88 14.98 4.71
C LYS A 14 5.26 14.81 6.18
N LEU A 15 4.47 15.39 7.09
CA LEU A 15 4.74 15.26 8.53
C LEU A 15 4.68 13.80 9.00
N VAL A 16 3.73 13.01 8.47
CA VAL A 16 3.66 11.57 8.74
C VAL A 16 4.94 10.89 8.29
N GLY A 17 5.41 11.17 7.07
CA GLY A 17 6.65 10.63 6.53
C GLY A 17 7.89 11.00 7.35
N ASP A 18 7.97 12.24 7.85
CA ASP A 18 9.10 12.71 8.65
C ASP A 18 9.11 12.11 10.08
N ILE A 19 7.93 11.90 10.68
CA ILE A 19 7.81 11.55 12.11
C ILE A 19 7.74 10.04 12.33
N VAL A 20 6.99 9.30 11.52
CA VAL A 20 6.74 7.87 11.78
C VAL A 20 8.02 7.03 11.79
N PRO A 21 8.97 7.19 10.84
CA PRO A 21 10.21 6.42 10.83
C PRO A 21 11.15 6.78 11.98
N THR A 22 11.03 7.98 12.56
CA THR A 22 11.95 8.47 13.60
C THR A 22 11.54 8.06 15.02
N ASN A 23 10.38 7.42 15.19
CA ASN A 23 9.90 6.99 16.50
C ASN A 23 10.71 5.78 17.03
N PRO A 24 11.52 5.96 18.09
CA PRO A 24 12.39 4.90 18.61
C PRO A 24 11.60 3.80 19.35
N HIS A 25 10.33 4.03 19.66
CA HIS A 25 9.47 3.08 20.34
C HIS A 25 8.75 2.11 19.38
N ASN A 26 8.96 2.25 18.07
CA ASN A 26 8.42 1.32 17.08
C ASN A 26 9.17 -0.01 17.16
N SER A 27 8.60 -0.97 17.90
CA SER A 27 9.13 -2.34 18.01
C SER A 27 8.96 -3.17 16.72
N ARG A 28 8.14 -2.68 15.77
CA ARG A 28 7.88 -3.30 14.47
C ARG A 28 7.80 -2.22 13.39
N PRO A 29 8.17 -2.54 12.13
CA PRO A 29 7.94 -1.66 11.00
C PRO A 29 6.46 -1.25 10.91
N ILE A 30 6.23 0.04 10.68
CA ILE A 30 4.89 0.57 10.40
C ILE A 30 4.76 0.70 8.88
N HIS A 31 3.73 0.10 8.32
CA HIS A 31 3.39 0.28 6.91
C HIS A 31 2.64 1.61 6.76
N ILE A 32 3.20 2.51 5.97
CA ILE A 32 2.62 3.81 5.61
C ILE A 32 2.21 3.72 4.14
N ILE A 33 0.91 3.58 3.92
CA ILE A 33 0.32 3.37 2.60
C ILE A 33 -0.19 4.71 2.07
N GLY A 34 0.40 5.18 0.97
CA GLY A 34 0.01 6.41 0.30
C GLY A 34 -0.99 6.14 -0.80
N ILE A 35 -2.20 6.68 -0.69
CA ILE A 35 -3.21 6.59 -1.76
C ILE A 35 -3.25 7.93 -2.48
N ALA A 36 -2.75 7.98 -3.71
CA ALA A 36 -2.59 9.21 -4.46
C ALA A 36 -3.40 9.19 -5.77
N THR A 37 -4.03 10.32 -6.12
CA THR A 37 -4.60 10.51 -7.46
C THR A 37 -3.48 10.59 -8.50
N TRP A 38 -3.49 9.67 -9.47
CA TRP A 38 -2.44 9.51 -10.49
C TRP A 38 -2.19 10.79 -11.29
N GLY A 39 -3.24 11.48 -11.72
CA GLY A 39 -3.14 12.74 -12.47
C GLY A 39 -2.53 13.92 -11.69
N CYS A 40 -2.31 13.77 -10.39
CA CYS A 40 -1.65 14.75 -9.53
C CYS A 40 -0.20 14.37 -9.17
N VAL A 41 0.26 13.16 -9.50
CA VAL A 41 1.63 12.75 -9.20
C VAL A 41 2.57 13.47 -10.18
N SER A 42 3.50 14.26 -9.65
CA SER A 42 4.55 14.87 -10.47
C SER A 42 5.50 13.79 -10.99
N ASN A 43 5.98 13.93 -12.23
CA ASN A 43 6.84 12.95 -12.89
C ASN A 43 6.28 11.50 -12.90
N CYS A 44 4.96 11.34 -13.03
CA CYS A 44 4.32 10.03 -13.01
C CYS A 44 4.73 9.14 -14.22
N ASP A 45 5.21 9.74 -15.30
CA ASP A 45 5.81 9.06 -16.44
C ASP A 45 7.00 8.17 -16.06
N GLN A 46 7.78 8.54 -15.04
CA GLN A 46 8.91 7.73 -14.55
C GLN A 46 8.45 6.41 -13.91
N LEU A 47 7.19 6.32 -13.50
CA LEU A 47 6.58 5.13 -12.89
C LEU A 47 5.99 4.19 -13.95
N LEU A 48 5.90 4.59 -15.22
CA LEU A 48 5.40 3.78 -16.32
C LEU A 48 6.51 2.88 -16.88
N VAL A 49 6.74 1.75 -16.22
CA VAL A 49 7.72 0.73 -16.66
C VAL A 49 7.03 -0.54 -17.16
N HIS A 50 7.60 -1.15 -18.20
CA HIS A 50 7.14 -2.45 -18.71
C HIS A 50 7.74 -3.58 -17.85
N GLY A 51 7.25 -3.68 -16.61
CA GLY A 51 7.75 -4.62 -15.61
C GLY A 51 9.03 -4.16 -14.90
N GLY A 52 9.29 -4.76 -13.74
CA GLY A 52 10.42 -4.41 -12.89
C GLY A 52 10.20 -3.17 -12.03
N ASN A 53 11.30 -2.65 -11.47
CA ASN A 53 11.26 -1.51 -10.55
C ASN A 53 11.40 -0.19 -11.31
N ALA A 54 10.50 0.74 -11.03
CA ALA A 54 10.62 2.12 -11.48
C ALA A 54 11.56 2.91 -10.54
N ARG A 55 12.34 3.83 -11.11
CA ARG A 55 13.08 4.84 -10.34
C ARG A 55 12.29 6.14 -10.40
N TYR A 56 11.87 6.61 -9.24
CA TYR A 56 11.14 7.87 -9.09
C TYR A 56 12.06 8.98 -8.58
N LEU A 57 12.09 10.11 -9.27
CA LEU A 57 12.80 11.32 -8.85
C LEU A 57 11.82 12.48 -8.81
N LYS A 58 11.75 13.15 -7.65
CA LYS A 58 10.98 14.39 -7.51
C LYS A 58 11.47 15.46 -8.47
N THR A 59 10.54 16.23 -9.04
CA THR A 59 10.88 17.44 -9.78
C THR A 59 11.13 18.59 -8.81
N PRO A 60 12.15 19.45 -9.05
CA PRO A 60 12.31 20.68 -8.28
C PRO A 60 11.18 21.71 -8.56
N ASN A 61 10.51 21.59 -9.72
CA ASN A 61 9.44 22.47 -10.14
C ASN A 61 8.15 21.66 -10.29
N GLU A 62 7.32 21.64 -9.25
CA GLU A 62 5.98 21.07 -9.30
C GLU A 62 5.01 22.09 -9.89
N GLU A 63 4.23 21.69 -10.89
CA GLU A 63 3.19 22.56 -11.44
C GLU A 63 1.96 22.58 -10.54
N LYS A 64 1.13 23.62 -10.68
CA LYS A 64 -0.12 23.74 -9.93
C LYS A 64 -1.00 22.50 -10.13
N GLY A 65 -1.43 21.91 -9.02
CA GLY A 65 -2.26 20.70 -9.02
C GLY A 65 -1.46 19.40 -9.13
N GLN A 66 -0.12 19.48 -9.06
CA GLN A 66 0.75 18.31 -8.91
C GLN A 66 1.54 18.38 -7.60
N ALA A 67 1.95 17.22 -7.13
CA ALA A 67 2.85 17.06 -6.00
C ALA A 67 3.69 15.78 -6.15
N SER A 68 4.90 15.79 -5.60
CA SER A 68 5.73 14.60 -5.55
C SER A 68 5.21 13.58 -4.54
N LEU A 69 5.58 12.32 -4.72
CA LEU A 69 5.33 11.28 -3.71
C LEU A 69 6.20 11.51 -2.47
N GLU A 70 5.65 11.21 -1.30
CA GLU A 70 6.38 11.32 -0.03
C GLU A 70 7.34 10.12 0.11
N PRO A 71 8.65 10.34 0.26
CA PRO A 71 9.66 9.29 0.14
C PRO A 71 9.68 8.26 1.28
N ASN A 72 9.10 8.57 2.44
CA ASN A 72 9.10 7.69 3.60
C ASN A 72 7.85 6.78 3.66
N HIS A 73 6.94 6.88 2.70
CA HIS A 73 5.87 5.91 2.54
C HIS A 73 6.43 4.57 2.03
N THR A 74 5.93 3.48 2.59
CA THR A 74 6.41 2.13 2.29
C THR A 74 5.69 1.51 1.09
N GLU A 75 4.43 1.89 0.86
CA GLU A 75 3.64 1.41 -0.27
C GLU A 75 2.79 2.54 -0.86
N PHE A 76 2.45 2.39 -2.15
CA PHE A 76 1.60 3.34 -2.86
C PHE A 76 0.46 2.63 -3.60
N ILE A 77 -0.71 3.26 -3.60
CA ILE A 77 -1.85 2.93 -4.46
C ILE A 77 -2.17 4.17 -5.29
N PHE A 78 -2.18 4.01 -6.61
CA PHE A 78 -2.50 5.10 -7.54
C PHE A 78 -3.93 4.97 -8.05
N ILE A 79 -4.72 6.02 -7.85
CA ILE A 79 -6.09 6.10 -8.32
C ILE A 79 -6.13 6.92 -9.60
N ASN A 80 -6.53 6.29 -10.70
CA ASN A 80 -6.71 6.97 -11.98
C ASN A 80 -8.20 7.14 -12.27
N ASP A 81 -8.66 8.39 -12.23
CA ASP A 81 -10.04 8.78 -12.58
C ASP A 81 -10.13 9.44 -13.97
N GLY A 82 -9.03 9.43 -14.74
CA GLY A 82 -8.91 10.06 -16.05
C GLY A 82 -8.69 11.57 -16.02
N THR A 83 -8.70 12.20 -14.84
CA THR A 83 -8.44 13.64 -14.70
C THR A 83 -6.94 13.92 -14.58
N GLN A 84 -6.56 15.16 -14.87
CA GLN A 84 -5.20 15.66 -14.68
C GLN A 84 -5.25 16.85 -13.74
N ARG A 85 -4.34 16.89 -12.77
CA ARG A 85 -4.13 18.00 -11.84
C ARG A 85 -5.37 18.37 -11.00
N LYS A 86 -6.27 17.41 -10.77
CA LYS A 86 -7.43 17.57 -9.90
C LYS A 86 -7.28 16.67 -8.68
N TYR A 87 -7.14 17.29 -7.51
CA TYR A 87 -7.06 16.57 -6.24
C TYR A 87 -8.39 15.92 -5.88
N GLY A 88 -8.31 14.82 -5.12
CA GLY A 88 -9.47 14.20 -4.48
C GLY A 88 -10.07 13.01 -5.22
N GLY A 89 -9.51 12.60 -6.36
CA GLY A 89 -9.92 11.37 -7.06
C GLY A 89 -9.78 10.12 -6.20
N GLU A 90 -8.89 10.13 -5.20
CA GLU A 90 -8.69 9.02 -4.27
C GLU A 90 -9.71 8.97 -3.12
N ILE A 91 -10.44 10.05 -2.82
CA ILE A 91 -11.17 10.20 -1.54
C ILE A 91 -12.21 9.08 -1.37
N VAL A 92 -13.01 8.82 -2.41
CA VAL A 92 -14.06 7.79 -2.37
C VAL A 92 -13.45 6.40 -2.26
N PHE A 93 -12.36 6.14 -3.00
CA PHE A 93 -11.65 4.87 -2.91
C PHE A 93 -11.08 4.64 -1.51
N ARG A 94 -10.40 5.63 -0.93
CA ARG A 94 -9.82 5.55 0.41
C ARG A 94 -10.88 5.25 1.46
N ALA A 95 -12.00 5.98 1.45
CA ALA A 95 -13.10 5.75 2.39
C ALA A 95 -13.68 4.33 2.28
N ASN A 96 -13.84 3.81 1.05
CA ASN A 96 -14.31 2.46 0.83
C ASN A 96 -13.30 1.40 1.26
N LEU A 97 -12.01 1.62 1.00
CA LEU A 97 -10.93 0.73 1.44
C LEU A 97 -10.87 0.67 2.96
N GLU A 98 -10.86 1.82 3.63
CA GLU A 98 -10.87 1.92 5.09
C GLU A 98 -12.06 1.18 5.70
N ARG A 99 -13.25 1.38 5.14
CA ARG A 99 -14.46 0.68 5.56
C ARG A 99 -14.36 -0.83 5.37
N ALA A 100 -13.90 -1.29 4.21
CA ALA A 100 -13.76 -2.72 3.93
C ALA A 100 -12.72 -3.39 4.85
N ILE A 101 -11.62 -2.71 5.17
CA ILE A 101 -10.62 -3.20 6.12
C ILE A 101 -11.23 -3.28 7.53
N ALA A 102 -12.00 -2.26 7.94
CA ALA A 102 -12.62 -2.19 9.25
C ALA A 102 -13.71 -3.25 9.47
N GLU A 103 -14.53 -3.50 8.45
CA GLU A 103 -15.56 -4.55 8.45
C GLU A 103 -14.96 -5.96 8.43
N GLY A 104 -13.66 -6.07 8.08
CA GLY A 104 -12.99 -7.32 7.78
C GLY A 104 -13.45 -7.86 6.42
N PHE A 105 -12.53 -8.49 5.69
CA PHE A 105 -12.93 -9.32 4.55
C PHE A 105 -13.81 -10.44 5.10
N PHE A 106 -15.14 -10.29 5.02
CA PHE A 106 -16.06 -11.36 5.34
C PHE A 106 -15.68 -12.58 4.49
N THR A 107 -15.00 -13.55 5.08
CA THR A 107 -15.19 -14.94 4.65
C THR A 107 -16.68 -15.20 4.84
N PRO A 108 -17.46 -15.54 3.81
CA PRO A 108 -18.84 -15.93 3.99
C PRO A 108 -18.85 -17.05 5.03
N GLN A 109 -19.45 -16.80 6.19
CA GLN A 109 -19.83 -17.93 7.03
C GLN A 109 -20.85 -18.70 6.22
N SER A 110 -20.46 -19.87 5.74
CA SER A 110 -21.40 -20.84 5.20
C SER A 110 -22.44 -21.09 6.29
N SER A 111 -23.65 -20.58 6.07
CA SER A 111 -24.81 -20.94 6.87
C SER A 111 -25.14 -22.41 6.60
N SER A 112 -24.50 -23.31 7.34
CA SER A 112 -24.98 -24.68 7.48
C SER A 112 -25.02 -25.01 8.95
N ASN A 113 -26.26 -25.01 9.48
CA ASN A 113 -26.61 -25.72 10.71
C ASN A 113 -26.24 -27.20 10.55
N VAL A 114 -25.04 -27.60 10.97
CA VAL A 114 -24.73 -28.99 11.30
C VAL A 114 -23.78 -28.99 12.51
N THR A 115 -24.13 -29.85 13.45
CA THR A 115 -23.61 -30.02 14.81
C THR A 115 -22.09 -30.10 14.96
N ASP A 116 -21.66 -29.55 16.10
CA ASP A 116 -20.37 -29.66 16.77
C ASP A 116 -19.73 -31.07 16.69
N SER A 117 -18.46 -31.11 16.30
CA SER A 117 -17.42 -31.88 17.00
C SER A 117 -16.05 -31.70 16.31
N HIS A 118 -15.11 -31.11 17.06
CA HIS A 118 -13.66 -31.29 16.95
C HIS A 118 -13.05 -31.46 15.54
N ARG A 119 -12.32 -30.44 15.05
CA ARG A 119 -10.85 -30.45 14.92
C ARG A 119 -10.36 -29.17 14.24
N ARG A 120 -9.62 -28.37 14.99
CA ARG A 120 -8.82 -27.23 14.53
C ARG A 120 -7.70 -27.75 13.62
N LEU A 121 -7.70 -27.39 12.34
CA LEU A 121 -6.52 -27.44 11.47
C LEU A 121 -6.43 -26.16 10.64
N SER A 122 -5.76 -25.16 11.21
CA SER A 122 -5.18 -24.05 10.48
C SER A 122 -4.11 -24.58 9.52
N ARG A 123 -4.44 -24.69 8.24
CA ARG A 123 -3.44 -24.90 7.19
C ARG A 123 -2.92 -23.54 6.73
N GLY A 124 -1.87 -23.09 7.40
CA GLY A 124 -0.96 -22.11 6.82
C GLY A 124 -0.26 -22.71 5.60
N ILE A 125 -0.05 -21.90 4.58
CA ILE A 125 0.77 -22.24 3.42
C ILE A 125 2.22 -22.38 3.92
N SER A 126 2.76 -23.59 3.87
CA SER A 126 4.16 -23.86 4.17
C SER A 126 4.92 -23.92 2.85
N ILE A 127 5.88 -23.01 2.67
CA ILE A 127 6.82 -23.02 1.55
C ILE A 127 8.02 -23.86 1.99
N SER A 128 8.29 -24.95 1.28
CA SER A 128 9.47 -25.79 1.52
C SER A 128 10.70 -25.19 0.82
N PRO A 129 11.91 -25.23 1.42
CA PRO A 129 13.13 -24.85 0.74
C PRO A 129 13.62 -25.97 -0.18
N GLU A 130 14.09 -25.60 -1.38
CA GLU A 130 14.72 -26.51 -2.34
C GLU A 130 15.98 -27.16 -1.74
N SER A 131 16.11 -28.49 -1.92
CA SER A 131 17.28 -29.24 -1.51
C SER A 131 18.38 -29.21 -2.56
N SER A 132 19.58 -28.90 -2.06
CA SER A 132 20.90 -29.10 -2.69
C SER A 132 21.02 -30.46 -3.38
N GLY A 133 21.27 -30.45 -4.70
CA GLY A 133 21.66 -31.62 -5.47
C GLY A 133 23.18 -31.77 -5.51
N HIS A 134 23.75 -32.62 -4.65
CA HIS A 134 25.08 -33.20 -4.86
C HIS A 134 25.01 -34.23 -6.01
N LYS A 135 25.84 -34.04 -7.05
CA LYS A 135 26.11 -35.06 -8.06
C LYS A 135 27.35 -35.86 -7.64
N HIS A 136 27.17 -37.16 -7.45
CA HIS A 136 28.25 -38.14 -7.37
C HIS A 136 28.81 -38.41 -8.76
N THR A 137 30.14 -38.31 -8.88
CA THR A 137 31.02 -39.22 -9.64
C THR A 137 32.40 -39.16 -9.00
#